data_AF-A0A8C4F590-F1
#
_entry.id   AF-A0A8C4F590-F1
#
_cell.length_a   1.000
_cell.length_b   1.000
_cell.length_c   1.000
_cell.angle_alpha   90.00
_cell.angle_beta   90.00
_cell.angle_gamma   90.00
#
_symmetry.space_group_name_H-M   'P 1'
#
loop_
_entity.id
_entity.type
_entity.pdbx_description
1 polymer ?
#
loop_
_entity_poly.entity_id
_entity_poly.type
_entity_poly.pdbx_seq_one_letter_code
_entity_poly.pdbx_strand_id
1 'polypeptide(L)'
;MIETAGLLCLESKAKFEKISLWRRTVTRRVELIDEDIASESNKKAKSFTLYSLALEESNDIKDTAQLLIFIRGINEGFEIAEEFLTMESLKGKTRGEDLYGSVSAVIERTKLPWSKLANVTMDGSPNLTGKNIGLLKRIQDKVKEENPDQDVIFLHCIIHQESLCKSVLQLNHVVNPGGKPVNCTRARGLQHRQFIAFLEETDADHQDLLYHSRVRWLSLGKVFQRVWELKEEIRTFLESEGKSDEFPELSDQNWFCDFAFAVDIFSHMNELNVKLQGKDHFVHNMYTNVRAFKSKLTLFSRQVSNKSFAHFPTLATLDPFSRSSTRSRSTVVWDCTDLTTASISVIFI
;
A
#
# COMPACT_ATOMS: atom_id res chain seq x y z
N MET A 1 4.41 -29.38 14.31
CA MET A 1 4.18 -30.25 13.12
C MET A 1 4.10 -31.73 13.49
N ILE A 2 5.14 -32.37 14.04
CA ILE A 2 5.06 -33.79 14.47
C ILE A 2 4.01 -33.99 15.57
N GLU A 3 3.97 -33.08 16.54
CA GLU A 3 3.00 -33.09 17.63
C GLU A 3 1.56 -32.90 17.10
N THR A 4 1.38 -31.94 16.20
CA THR A 4 0.12 -31.70 15.48
C THR A 4 -0.31 -32.90 14.63
N ALA A 5 0.62 -33.55 13.93
CA ALA A 5 0.35 -34.76 13.15
C ALA A 5 0.01 -35.96 14.05
N GLY A 6 0.61 -36.05 15.24
CA GLY A 6 0.26 -37.05 16.24
C GLY A 6 -1.15 -36.89 16.81
N LEU A 7 -1.75 -35.71 16.72
CA LEU A 7 -3.13 -35.44 17.12
C LEU A 7 -4.14 -35.60 15.98
N LEU A 8 -3.78 -35.17 14.75
CA LEU A 8 -4.70 -35.11 13.62
C LEU A 8 -4.62 -36.29 12.65
N CYS A 9 -3.45 -36.94 12.52
CA CYS A 9 -3.23 -38.04 11.58
C CYS A 9 -2.08 -38.95 12.03
N LEU A 10 -2.36 -39.81 13.02
CA LEU A 10 -1.41 -40.75 13.64
C LEU A 10 -0.65 -41.61 12.62
N GLU A 11 -1.33 -42.05 11.55
CA GLU A 11 -0.75 -42.88 10.49
C GLU A 11 0.36 -42.18 9.70
N SER A 12 0.31 -40.84 9.63
CA SER A 12 1.31 -40.03 8.93
C SER A 12 2.42 -39.53 9.85
N LYS A 13 2.29 -39.67 11.17
CA LYS A 13 3.29 -39.21 12.17
C LYS A 13 4.69 -39.76 11.87
N ALA A 14 4.79 -41.06 11.61
CA ALA A 14 6.06 -41.73 11.28
C ALA A 14 6.68 -41.22 9.96
N LYS A 15 5.88 -40.64 9.05
CA LYS A 15 6.40 -39.99 7.82
C LYS A 15 7.02 -38.63 8.14
N PHE A 16 6.41 -37.84 9.03
CA PHE A 16 6.94 -36.55 9.47
C PHE A 16 8.20 -36.69 10.33
N GLU A 17 8.29 -37.73 11.17
CA GLU A 17 9.49 -38.02 11.97
C GLU A 17 10.72 -38.36 11.09
N LYS A 18 10.50 -38.90 9.90
CA LYS A 18 11.56 -39.20 8.92
C LYS A 18 12.00 -38.00 8.10
N ILE A 19 11.32 -36.85 8.22
CA ILE A 19 11.71 -35.63 7.52
C ILE A 19 12.92 -35.02 8.23
N SER A 20 14.08 -35.09 7.59
CA SER A 20 15.28 -34.39 8.05
C SER A 20 15.06 -32.88 8.06
N LEU A 21 15.23 -32.28 9.23
CA LEU A 21 15.19 -30.82 9.45
C LEU A 21 16.59 -30.20 9.37
N TRP A 22 17.59 -30.97 8.92
CA TRP A 22 18.94 -30.46 8.83
C TRP A 22 19.05 -29.33 7.80
N ARG A 23 19.81 -28.28 8.13
CA ARG A 23 19.84 -27.03 7.37
C ARG A 23 20.04 -27.25 5.86
N ARG A 24 21.06 -28.02 5.44
CA ARG A 24 21.26 -28.19 3.98
C ARG A 24 20.22 -29.09 3.32
N THR A 25 19.58 -30.01 4.07
CA THR A 25 18.46 -30.79 3.51
C THR A 25 17.25 -29.89 3.28
N VAL A 26 16.96 -28.99 4.21
CA VAL A 26 15.89 -27.98 4.05
C VAL A 26 16.22 -27.04 2.90
N THR A 27 17.45 -26.50 2.82
CA THR A 27 17.89 -25.65 1.70
C THR A 27 17.71 -26.35 0.36
N ARG A 28 18.19 -27.59 0.23
CA ARG A 28 18.07 -28.35 -1.02
C ARG A 28 16.62 -28.62 -1.40
N ARG A 29 15.72 -28.82 -0.43
CA ARG A 29 14.28 -28.97 -0.70
C ARG A 29 13.66 -27.66 -1.18
N VAL A 30 14.04 -26.54 -0.59
CA VAL A 30 13.59 -25.21 -1.05
C VAL A 30 14.09 -24.96 -2.48
N GLU A 31 15.35 -25.25 -2.78
CA GLU A 31 15.91 -25.15 -4.13
C GLU A 31 15.16 -26.04 -5.14
N LEU A 32 14.86 -27.29 -4.79
CA LEU A 32 14.09 -28.18 -5.66
C LEU A 32 12.64 -27.70 -5.89
N ILE A 33 12.00 -27.15 -4.86
CA ILE A 33 10.65 -26.58 -5.00
C ILE A 33 10.69 -25.32 -5.87
N ASP A 34 11.70 -24.47 -5.69
CA ASP A 34 11.92 -23.29 -6.51
C ASP A 34 12.16 -23.65 -7.98
N GLU A 35 13.02 -24.65 -8.25
CA GLU A 35 13.26 -25.16 -9.60
C GLU A 35 11.97 -25.69 -10.25
N ASP A 36 11.15 -26.43 -9.50
CA ASP A 36 9.89 -26.97 -9.99
C ASP A 36 8.88 -25.86 -10.32
N ILE A 37 8.66 -24.92 -9.39
CA ILE A 37 7.79 -23.74 -9.56
C ILE A 37 8.26 -22.89 -10.74
N ALA A 38 9.57 -22.63 -10.84
CA ALA A 38 10.14 -21.87 -11.94
C ALA A 38 9.95 -22.62 -13.28
N SER A 39 10.05 -23.95 -13.29
CA SER A 39 9.81 -24.75 -14.49
C SER A 39 8.35 -24.65 -14.98
N GLU A 40 7.39 -24.67 -14.04
CA GLU A 40 5.97 -24.57 -14.34
C GLU A 40 5.60 -23.16 -14.81
N SER A 41 6.09 -22.14 -14.09
CA SER A 41 5.93 -20.72 -14.48
C SER A 41 6.50 -20.46 -15.87
N ASN A 42 7.69 -20.97 -16.20
CA ASN A 42 8.29 -20.84 -17.52
C ASN A 42 7.52 -21.58 -18.63
N LYS A 43 6.88 -22.73 -18.33
CA LYS A 43 6.00 -23.41 -19.30
C LYS A 43 4.76 -22.57 -19.58
N LYS A 44 4.15 -22.01 -18.54
CA LYS A 44 2.96 -21.14 -18.63
C LYS A 44 3.27 -19.85 -19.38
N ALA A 45 4.40 -19.21 -19.07
CA ALA A 45 4.92 -18.02 -19.73
C ALA A 45 5.03 -18.16 -21.26
N LYS A 46 5.46 -19.32 -21.75
CA LYS A 46 5.54 -19.60 -23.20
C LYS A 46 4.19 -19.69 -23.89
N SER A 47 3.14 -20.07 -23.16
CA SER A 47 1.78 -20.18 -23.69
C SER A 47 1.07 -18.83 -23.82
N PHE A 48 1.63 -17.76 -23.25
CA PHE A 48 1.03 -16.45 -23.33
C PHE A 48 1.06 -15.93 -24.77
N THR A 49 -0.09 -15.44 -25.23
CA THR A 49 -0.24 -14.67 -26.47
C THR A 49 0.24 -13.25 -26.25
N LEU A 50 -0.09 -12.67 -25.09
CA LEU A 50 0.39 -11.37 -24.62
C LEU A 50 0.67 -11.46 -23.12
N TYR A 51 1.62 -10.66 -22.65
CA TYR A 51 1.87 -10.50 -21.22
C TYR A 51 2.20 -9.06 -20.86
N SER A 52 2.06 -8.77 -19.56
CA SER A 52 2.43 -7.50 -18.95
C SER A 52 3.27 -7.75 -17.71
N LEU A 53 4.08 -6.76 -17.35
CA LEU A 53 4.93 -6.80 -16.17
C LEU A 53 4.52 -5.71 -15.18
N ALA A 54 4.44 -6.05 -13.90
CA ALA A 54 4.42 -5.06 -12.83
C ALA A 54 5.75 -5.12 -12.09
N LEU A 55 6.39 -3.96 -11.95
CA LEU A 55 7.72 -3.82 -11.37
C LEU A 55 7.63 -2.92 -10.14
N GLU A 56 8.10 -3.42 -9.01
CA GLU A 56 8.08 -2.71 -7.73
C GLU A 56 9.49 -2.70 -7.14
N GLU A 57 10.00 -1.51 -6.82
CA GLU A 57 11.27 -1.36 -6.10
C GLU A 57 11.01 -1.38 -4.59
N SER A 58 11.76 -2.21 -3.86
CA SER A 58 11.71 -2.28 -2.40
C SER A 58 13.11 -2.30 -1.83
N ASN A 59 13.27 -1.98 -0.54
CA ASN A 59 14.55 -2.13 0.15
C ASN A 59 14.45 -3.27 1.16
N ASP A 60 15.46 -4.13 1.20
CA ASP A 60 15.56 -5.15 2.25
C ASP A 60 16.04 -4.55 3.59
N ILE A 61 16.10 -5.38 4.63
CA ILE A 61 16.51 -4.94 5.98
C ILE A 61 17.97 -4.45 6.06
N LYS A 62 18.76 -4.68 5.01
CA LYS A 62 20.16 -4.24 4.89
C LYS A 62 20.28 -3.08 3.90
N ASP A 63 19.18 -2.40 3.58
CA ASP A 63 19.10 -1.30 2.63
C ASP A 63 19.56 -1.68 1.21
N THR A 64 19.47 -2.97 0.85
CA THR A 64 19.72 -3.41 -0.53
C THR A 64 18.43 -3.27 -1.32
N ALA A 65 18.47 -2.50 -2.40
CA ALA A 65 17.35 -2.37 -3.32
C ALA A 65 17.06 -3.71 -4.01
N GLN A 66 15.79 -4.07 -4.06
CA GLN A 66 15.24 -5.29 -4.64
C GLN A 66 14.19 -4.88 -5.67
N LEU A 67 14.30 -5.43 -6.87
CA LEU A 67 13.29 -5.29 -7.92
C LEU A 67 12.39 -6.53 -7.89
N LEU A 68 11.13 -6.33 -7.52
CA LEU A 68 10.09 -7.36 -7.58
C LEU A 68 9.44 -7.29 -8.95
N ILE A 69 9.37 -8.43 -9.63
CA ILE A 69 8.77 -8.55 -10.96
C ILE A 69 7.60 -9.51 -10.88
N PHE A 70 6.42 -9.02 -11.26
CA PHE A 70 5.20 -9.80 -11.41
C PHE A 70 4.85 -9.88 -12.90
N ILE A 71 4.27 -11.00 -13.31
CA ILE A 71 3.80 -11.22 -14.68
C ILE A 71 2.30 -11.47 -14.67
N ARG A 72 1.60 -10.81 -15.60
CA ARG A 72 0.21 -11.13 -15.95
C ARG A 72 0.15 -11.46 -17.43
N GLY A 73 -0.26 -12.68 -17.76
CA GLY A 73 -0.33 -13.17 -19.13
C GLY A 73 -1.70 -13.72 -19.50
N ILE A 74 -2.02 -13.69 -20.79
CA ILE A 74 -3.22 -14.28 -21.36
C ILE A 74 -2.82 -15.29 -22.43
N ASN A 75 -3.41 -16.49 -22.43
CA ASN A 75 -3.17 -17.51 -23.45
C ASN A 75 -4.24 -17.47 -24.56
N GLU A 76 -4.09 -18.33 -25.58
CA GLU A 76 -5.06 -18.45 -26.70
C GLU A 76 -6.46 -18.88 -26.25
N GLY A 77 -6.57 -19.54 -25.09
CA GLY A 77 -7.83 -19.93 -24.47
C GLY A 77 -8.51 -18.80 -23.68
N PHE A 78 -7.96 -17.58 -23.71
CA PHE A 78 -8.40 -16.43 -22.89
C PHE A 78 -8.29 -16.65 -21.38
N GLU A 79 -7.45 -17.59 -20.95
CA GLU A 79 -7.16 -17.79 -19.54
C GLU A 79 -6.09 -16.79 -19.10
N ILE A 80 -6.38 -16.08 -18.01
CA ILE A 80 -5.48 -15.10 -17.42
C ILE A 80 -4.72 -15.75 -16.28
N ALA A 81 -3.43 -15.49 -16.24
CA ALA A 81 -2.54 -15.94 -15.19
C ALA A 81 -1.78 -14.77 -14.60
N GLU A 82 -1.76 -14.68 -13.28
CA GLU A 82 -1.01 -13.68 -12.52
C GLU A 82 -0.05 -14.42 -11.58
N GLU A 83 1.25 -14.19 -11.75
CA GLU A 83 2.28 -14.88 -10.97
C GLU A 83 3.37 -13.91 -10.53
N PHE A 84 4.01 -14.24 -9.40
CA PHE A 84 5.27 -13.62 -9.03
C PHE A 84 6.39 -14.25 -9.86
N LEU A 85 7.10 -13.43 -10.65
CA LEU A 85 8.10 -13.94 -11.59
C LEU A 85 9.46 -14.11 -10.92
N THR A 86 9.96 -13.07 -10.26
CA THR A 86 11.26 -13.10 -9.57
C THR A 86 11.46 -11.85 -8.70
N MET A 87 12.47 -11.92 -7.83
CA MET A 87 13.05 -10.79 -7.11
C MET A 87 14.53 -10.68 -7.48
N GLU A 88 14.96 -9.51 -7.96
CA GLU A 88 16.34 -9.25 -8.36
C GLU A 88 16.98 -8.23 -7.44
N SER A 89 18.09 -8.60 -6.79
CA SER A 89 18.85 -7.67 -5.97
C SER A 89 19.67 -6.70 -6.84
N LEU A 90 19.41 -5.41 -6.70
CA LEU A 90 20.10 -4.35 -7.41
C LEU A 90 21.38 -3.97 -6.62
N LYS A 91 22.54 -4.33 -7.15
CA LYS A 91 23.83 -4.06 -6.49
C LYS A 91 24.34 -2.67 -6.84
N GLY A 92 24.20 -1.73 -5.91
CA GLY A 92 24.91 -0.45 -5.90
C GLY A 92 24.11 0.74 -6.46
N LYS A 93 23.60 0.67 -7.69
CA LYS A 93 22.85 1.77 -8.33
C LYS A 93 21.48 1.30 -8.79
N THR A 94 20.50 2.20 -8.75
CA THR A 94 19.11 2.00 -9.18
C THR A 94 18.75 2.94 -10.33
N ARG A 95 19.68 3.12 -11.29
CA ARG A 95 19.41 3.93 -12.48
C ARG A 95 18.53 3.15 -13.45
N GLY A 96 17.89 3.86 -14.38
CA GLY A 96 17.07 3.22 -15.42
C GLY A 96 17.84 2.19 -16.27
N GLU A 97 19.16 2.30 -16.40
CA GLU A 97 20.02 1.30 -17.06
C GLU A 97 20.19 0.01 -16.23
N ASP A 98 20.36 0.14 -14.92
CA ASP A 98 20.54 -1.01 -14.01
C ASP A 98 19.24 -1.81 -13.92
N LEU A 99 18.11 -1.09 -13.78
CA LEU A 99 16.77 -1.69 -13.80
C LEU A 99 16.49 -2.37 -15.14
N TYR A 100 16.86 -1.73 -16.26
CA TYR A 100 16.66 -2.33 -17.58
C TYR A 100 17.48 -3.60 -17.73
N GLY A 101 18.75 -3.58 -17.32
CA GLY A 101 19.61 -4.77 -17.37
C GLY A 101 19.02 -5.93 -16.57
N SER A 102 18.48 -5.64 -15.38
CA SER A 102 17.80 -6.63 -14.55
C SER A 102 16.54 -7.20 -15.23
N VAL A 103 15.63 -6.33 -15.71
CA VAL A 103 14.40 -6.76 -16.41
C VAL A 103 14.72 -7.55 -17.68
N SER A 104 15.68 -7.09 -18.48
CA SER A 104 16.11 -7.77 -19.72
C SER A 104 16.64 -9.17 -19.43
N ALA A 105 17.53 -9.30 -18.43
CA ALA A 105 18.06 -10.59 -18.04
C ALA A 105 16.96 -11.56 -17.58
N VAL A 106 15.92 -11.06 -16.91
CA VAL A 106 14.78 -11.88 -16.48
C VAL A 106 13.94 -12.33 -17.67
N ILE A 107 13.60 -11.43 -18.60
CA ILE A 107 12.83 -11.76 -19.81
C ILE A 107 13.57 -12.80 -20.66
N GLU A 108 14.89 -12.64 -20.84
CA GLU A 108 15.74 -13.58 -21.56
C GLU A 108 15.83 -14.94 -20.84
N ARG A 109 16.06 -14.94 -19.52
CA ARG A 109 16.16 -16.16 -18.69
C ARG A 109 14.86 -16.96 -18.69
N THR A 110 13.72 -16.27 -18.67
CA THR A 110 12.38 -16.87 -18.72
C THR A 110 11.90 -17.20 -20.14
N LYS A 111 12.67 -16.78 -21.16
CA LYS A 111 12.39 -16.97 -22.58
C LYS A 111 11.04 -16.36 -23.00
N LEU A 112 10.70 -15.22 -22.41
CA LEU A 112 9.53 -14.43 -22.77
C LEU A 112 9.86 -13.61 -24.03
N PRO A 113 9.06 -13.71 -25.11
CA PRO A 113 9.29 -12.90 -26.31
C PRO A 113 9.03 -11.41 -26.05
N TRP A 114 9.92 -10.51 -26.46
CA TRP A 114 9.67 -9.07 -26.31
C TRP A 114 8.49 -8.60 -27.17
N SER A 115 8.29 -9.22 -28.33
CA SER A 115 7.13 -8.97 -29.21
C SER A 115 5.77 -9.28 -28.57
N LYS A 116 5.73 -9.99 -27.44
CA LYS A 116 4.47 -10.27 -26.71
C LYS A 116 4.27 -9.37 -25.49
N LEU A 117 5.23 -8.48 -25.19
CA LEU A 117 5.11 -7.53 -24.09
C LEU A 117 4.12 -6.42 -24.47
N ALA A 118 2.98 -6.40 -23.80
CA ALA A 118 1.90 -5.44 -24.05
C ALA A 118 1.96 -4.22 -23.12
N ASN A 119 2.35 -4.43 -21.86
CA ASN A 119 2.31 -3.38 -20.85
C ASN A 119 3.37 -3.55 -19.75
N VAL A 120 3.86 -2.44 -19.21
CA VAL A 120 4.71 -2.39 -18.02
C VAL A 120 4.17 -1.36 -17.03
N THR A 121 4.06 -1.75 -15.76
CA THR A 121 3.53 -0.89 -14.69
C THR A 121 4.50 -0.75 -13.54
N MET A 122 4.67 0.49 -13.07
CA MET A 122 5.60 0.82 -11.98
C MET A 122 5.08 1.94 -11.09
N ASP A 123 5.72 2.14 -9.93
CA ASP A 123 5.40 3.18 -8.93
C ASP A 123 5.64 4.64 -9.38
N GLY A 124 6.28 4.86 -10.54
CA GLY A 124 6.48 6.19 -11.12
C GLY A 124 7.70 6.95 -10.60
N SER A 125 8.67 6.28 -9.96
CA SER A 125 9.94 6.85 -9.52
C SER A 125 10.66 7.66 -10.64
N PRO A 126 11.32 8.81 -10.33
CA PRO A 126 12.03 9.63 -11.31
C PRO A 126 13.12 8.90 -12.11
N ASN A 127 13.70 7.83 -11.55
CA ASN A 127 14.72 7.00 -12.21
C ASN A 127 14.16 6.25 -13.44
N LEU A 128 12.83 6.23 -13.62
CA LEU A 128 12.10 5.45 -14.61
C LEU A 128 11.68 6.25 -15.85
N THR A 129 11.45 7.57 -15.70
CA THR A 129 10.77 8.42 -16.69
C THR A 129 11.71 9.37 -17.44
N GLY A 130 13.02 9.07 -17.47
CA GLY A 130 13.99 9.81 -18.27
C GLY A 130 13.67 9.70 -19.77
N LYS A 131 13.20 10.80 -20.39
CA LYS A 131 12.75 10.86 -21.81
C LYS A 131 13.68 10.18 -22.82
N ASN A 132 14.98 10.16 -22.55
CA ASN A 132 16.00 9.65 -23.49
C ASN A 132 16.77 8.40 -22.99
N ILE A 133 16.71 8.06 -21.68
CA ILE A 133 17.62 7.06 -21.07
C ILE A 133 16.94 6.24 -19.95
N GLY A 134 15.68 6.54 -19.62
CA GLY A 134 14.93 5.84 -18.56
C GLY A 134 14.57 4.41 -18.95
N LEU A 135 14.27 3.58 -17.95
CA LEU A 135 13.88 2.18 -18.11
C LEU A 135 12.80 1.99 -19.18
N LEU A 136 11.72 2.78 -19.12
CA LEU A 136 10.57 2.64 -20.03
C LEU A 136 10.99 2.88 -21.49
N LYS A 137 11.84 3.88 -21.73
CA LYS A 137 12.38 4.17 -23.06
C LYS A 137 13.21 3.00 -23.58
N ARG A 138 14.07 2.41 -22.74
CA ARG A 138 14.89 1.24 -23.11
C ARG A 138 14.06 0.01 -23.43
N ILE A 139 13.01 -0.26 -22.65
CA ILE A 139 12.04 -1.33 -22.94
C ILE A 139 11.36 -1.07 -24.29
N GLN A 140 10.88 0.15 -24.53
CA GLN A 140 10.21 0.50 -25.78
C GLN A 140 11.14 0.36 -26.99
N ASP A 141 12.40 0.79 -26.86
CA ASP A 141 13.41 0.67 -27.92
C ASP A 141 13.69 -0.81 -28.22
N LYS A 142 13.83 -1.65 -27.18
CA LYS A 142 14.05 -3.09 -27.35
C LYS A 142 12.89 -3.80 -28.03
N VAL A 143 11.64 -3.46 -27.66
CA VAL A 143 10.45 -4.01 -28.33
C VAL A 143 10.40 -3.57 -29.80
N LYS A 144 10.75 -2.32 -30.10
CA LYS A 144 10.80 -1.79 -31.49
C LYS A 144 11.91 -2.38 -32.35
N GLU A 145 13.02 -2.81 -31.75
CA GLU A 145 14.05 -3.58 -32.46
C GLU A 145 13.50 -4.90 -33.00
N GLU A 146 12.59 -5.56 -32.27
CA GLU A 146 11.98 -6.84 -32.69
C GLU A 146 10.71 -6.65 -33.52
N ASN A 147 9.92 -5.62 -33.22
CA ASN A 147 8.69 -5.30 -33.90
C ASN A 147 8.50 -3.77 -33.99
N PRO A 148 8.89 -3.12 -35.11
CA PRO A 148 8.89 -1.67 -35.24
C PRO A 148 7.53 -0.99 -35.01
N ASP A 149 6.44 -1.70 -35.30
CA ASP A 149 5.07 -1.18 -35.21
C ASP A 149 4.45 -1.38 -33.81
N GLN A 150 5.17 -2.01 -32.88
CA GLN A 150 4.67 -2.29 -31.54
C GLN A 150 5.02 -1.20 -30.54
N ASP A 151 3.97 -0.64 -29.93
CA ASP A 151 4.08 0.25 -28.78
C ASP A 151 3.74 -0.50 -27.49
N VAL A 152 4.56 -0.29 -26.46
CA VAL A 152 4.33 -0.83 -25.12
C VAL A 152 3.56 0.20 -24.31
N ILE A 153 2.49 -0.24 -23.65
CA ILE A 153 1.76 0.63 -22.74
C ILE A 153 2.55 0.75 -21.44
N PHE A 154 2.72 1.98 -20.95
CA PHE A 154 3.37 2.24 -19.68
C PHE A 154 2.39 2.85 -18.70
N LEU A 155 2.26 2.23 -17.53
CA LEU A 155 1.30 2.65 -16.52
C LEU A 155 1.98 2.99 -15.21
N HIS A 156 1.37 3.95 -14.53
CA HIS A 156 1.66 4.22 -13.15
C HIS A 156 0.79 3.34 -12.26
N CYS A 157 1.37 2.82 -11.19
CA CYS A 157 0.66 2.06 -10.19
C CYS A 157 -0.45 2.92 -9.57
N ILE A 158 -1.69 2.47 -9.72
CA ILE A 158 -2.87 3.21 -9.27
C ILE A 158 -2.88 3.44 -7.75
N ILE A 159 -2.31 2.52 -6.99
CA ILE A 159 -2.18 2.61 -5.53
C ILE A 159 -1.18 3.70 -5.14
N HIS A 160 -0.09 3.84 -5.90
CA HIS A 160 0.85 4.93 -5.70
C HIS A 160 0.21 6.27 -6.06
N GLN A 161 -0.56 6.35 -7.15
CA GLN A 161 -1.31 7.58 -7.49
C GLN A 161 -2.33 7.95 -6.41
N GLU A 162 -3.06 6.98 -5.89
CA GLU A 162 -4.03 7.18 -4.81
C GLU A 162 -3.32 7.61 -3.51
N SER A 163 -2.14 7.06 -3.21
CA SER A 163 -1.27 7.55 -2.13
C SER A 163 -0.83 8.99 -2.29
N LEU A 164 -0.60 9.45 -3.52
CA LEU A 164 -0.20 10.82 -3.78
C LEU A 164 -1.34 11.81 -3.50
N CYS A 165 -2.61 11.38 -3.51
CA CYS A 165 -3.73 12.24 -3.13
C CYS A 165 -3.61 12.80 -1.71
N LYS A 166 -2.87 12.14 -0.80
CA LYS A 166 -2.59 12.68 0.54
C LYS A 166 -1.94 14.06 0.50
N SER A 167 -1.01 14.30 -0.44
CA SER A 167 -0.31 15.59 -0.51
C SER A 167 -1.25 16.72 -0.95
N VAL A 168 -2.33 16.37 -1.66
CA VAL A 168 -3.35 17.31 -2.14
C VAL A 168 -4.33 17.70 -1.04
N LEU A 169 -4.62 16.81 -0.07
CA LEU A 169 -5.60 17.06 0.99
C LEU A 169 -5.16 18.15 1.99
N GLN A 170 -3.88 18.56 2.02
CA GLN A 170 -3.33 19.60 2.89
C GLN A 170 -3.60 19.41 4.40
N LEU A 171 -3.87 18.18 4.87
CA LEU A 171 -4.16 17.86 6.28
C LEU A 171 -2.93 17.79 7.18
N ASN A 172 -1.85 18.53 6.87
CA ASN A 172 -0.59 18.44 7.62
C ASN A 172 -0.73 18.90 9.08
N HIS A 173 -1.66 19.82 9.36
CA HIS A 173 -1.97 20.30 10.71
C HIS A 173 -2.67 19.24 11.57
N VAL A 174 -3.23 18.20 10.96
CA VAL A 174 -3.82 17.05 11.66
C VAL A 174 -2.87 15.87 11.65
N VAL A 175 -2.30 15.57 10.48
CA VAL A 175 -1.47 14.39 10.26
C VAL A 175 -0.22 14.40 11.12
N ASN A 176 0.45 15.56 11.23
CA ASN A 176 1.68 15.64 12.00
C ASN A 176 1.39 15.53 13.50
N PRO A 177 0.48 16.33 14.11
CA PRO A 177 0.18 16.23 15.53
C PRO A 177 -0.46 14.89 15.93
N GLY A 178 -1.40 14.35 15.15
CA GLY A 178 -2.09 13.10 15.48
C GLY A 178 -1.14 11.89 15.54
N GLY A 179 -0.04 11.92 14.78
CA GLY A 179 0.99 10.88 14.83
C GLY A 179 2.03 11.04 15.95
N LYS A 180 2.17 12.23 16.56
CA LYS A 180 3.20 12.45 17.60
C LYS A 180 2.97 11.62 18.86
N PRO A 181 1.75 11.52 19.45
CA PRO A 181 1.51 10.71 20.63
C PRO A 181 1.87 9.23 20.42
N VAL A 182 1.54 8.70 19.25
CA VAL A 182 1.87 7.32 18.84
C VAL A 182 3.38 7.13 18.79
N ASN A 183 4.09 8.03 18.10
CA ASN A 183 5.54 7.95 18.00
C ASN A 183 6.22 8.11 19.36
N CYS A 184 5.76 9.02 20.22
CA CYS A 184 6.30 9.21 21.57
C CYS A 184 6.17 7.92 22.38
N THR A 185 4.96 7.35 22.43
CA THR A 185 4.67 6.12 23.18
C THR A 185 5.46 4.93 22.66
N ARG A 186 5.55 4.77 21.33
CA ARG A 186 6.20 3.61 20.70
C ARG A 186 7.71 3.75 20.48
N ALA A 187 8.29 4.95 20.64
CA ALA A 187 9.73 5.17 20.48
C ALA A 187 10.56 4.51 21.60
N ARG A 188 9.99 4.34 22.80
CA ARG A 188 10.69 3.77 23.96
C ARG A 188 9.97 2.51 24.43
N GLY A 189 10.65 1.36 24.39
CA GLY A 189 10.06 0.08 24.77
C GLY A 189 9.56 0.00 26.22
N LEU A 190 10.13 0.80 27.14
CA LEU A 190 9.60 0.92 28.50
C LEU A 190 8.25 1.65 28.50
N GLN A 191 8.18 2.81 27.87
CA GLN A 191 6.97 3.63 27.79
C GLN A 191 5.83 2.88 27.07
N HIS A 192 6.15 2.13 26.02
CA HIS A 192 5.17 1.30 25.32
C HIS A 192 4.58 0.21 26.23
N ARG A 193 5.42 -0.49 27.02
CA ARG A 193 4.93 -1.50 27.97
C ARG A 193 4.11 -0.89 29.11
N GLN A 194 4.51 0.29 29.60
CA GLN A 194 3.73 1.02 30.60
C GLN A 194 2.36 1.44 30.07
N PHE A 195 2.30 1.88 28.81
CA PHE A 195 1.04 2.21 28.15
C PHE A 195 0.14 0.98 27.97
N ILE A 196 0.69 -0.17 27.57
CA ILE A 196 -0.08 -1.43 27.49
C ILE A 196 -0.66 -1.80 28.87
N ALA A 197 0.17 -1.77 29.92
CA ALA A 197 -0.29 -2.06 31.28
C ALA A 197 -1.40 -1.07 31.72
N PHE A 198 -1.25 0.21 31.38
CA PHE A 198 -2.27 1.22 31.64
C PHE A 198 -3.60 0.91 30.93
N LEU A 199 -3.57 0.51 29.66
CA LEU A 199 -4.77 0.13 28.91
C LEU A 199 -5.47 -1.10 29.50
N GLU A 200 -4.71 -2.07 30.00
CA GLU A 200 -5.24 -3.24 30.70
C GLU A 200 -5.90 -2.84 32.04
N GLU A 201 -5.32 -1.89 32.77
CA GLU A 201 -5.87 -1.37 34.03
C GLU A 201 -7.15 -0.56 33.84
N THR A 202 -7.29 0.16 32.72
CA THR A 202 -8.47 0.96 32.40
C THR A 202 -9.58 0.20 31.67
N ASP A 203 -9.40 -1.10 31.43
CA ASP A 203 -10.32 -1.96 30.64
C ASP A 203 -10.65 -1.33 29.27
N ALA A 204 -9.62 -0.81 28.58
CA ALA A 204 -9.79 -0.13 27.31
C ALA A 204 -10.18 -1.10 26.19
N ASP A 205 -11.00 -0.64 25.24
CA ASP A 205 -11.47 -1.44 24.08
C ASP A 205 -10.32 -1.97 23.19
N HIS A 206 -9.13 -1.38 23.31
CA HIS A 206 -7.94 -1.77 22.57
C HIS A 206 -6.72 -1.95 23.47
N GLN A 207 -5.97 -3.01 23.23
CA GLN A 207 -4.80 -3.40 24.02
C GLN A 207 -3.48 -2.73 23.59
N ASP A 208 -3.46 -2.04 22.44
CA ASP A 208 -2.25 -1.36 21.94
C ASP A 208 -2.58 -0.25 20.93
N LEU A 209 -1.65 0.69 20.74
CA LEU A 209 -1.62 1.62 19.61
C LEU A 209 -0.99 0.95 18.38
N LEU A 210 -1.51 1.24 17.19
CA LEU A 210 -0.87 0.78 15.96
C LEU A 210 0.38 1.63 15.65
N TYR A 211 1.48 1.01 15.22
CA TYR A 211 2.66 1.74 14.74
C TYR A 211 2.57 1.99 13.24
N HIS A 212 2.91 3.21 12.83
CA HIS A 212 2.99 3.59 11.42
C HIS A 212 4.44 3.54 10.93
N SER A 213 4.71 2.80 9.85
CA SER A 213 5.91 3.04 9.04
C SER A 213 5.59 4.09 7.98
N ARG A 214 6.50 5.06 7.78
CA ARG A 214 6.33 6.19 6.83
C ARG A 214 5.94 5.77 5.40
N VAL A 215 6.17 4.51 5.06
CA VAL A 215 6.06 3.92 3.72
C VAL A 215 4.62 3.60 3.30
N ARG A 216 3.65 3.50 4.24
CA ARG A 216 2.28 3.09 3.89
C ARG A 216 1.21 3.91 4.59
N TRP A 217 0.80 5.01 3.97
CA TRP A 217 -0.24 5.91 4.50
C TRP A 217 -1.60 5.22 4.75
N LEU A 218 -1.88 4.06 4.15
CA LEU A 218 -3.07 3.26 4.48
C LEU A 218 -3.08 2.76 5.93
N SER A 219 -1.89 2.54 6.49
CA SER A 219 -1.75 2.28 7.92
C SER A 219 -2.05 3.53 8.76
N LEU A 220 -1.93 4.73 8.19
CA LEU A 220 -2.20 5.99 8.90
C LEU A 220 -3.68 6.12 9.24
N GLY A 221 -4.59 5.76 8.32
CA GLY A 221 -6.04 5.78 8.59
C GLY A 221 -6.40 4.87 9.77
N LYS A 222 -5.88 3.64 9.79
CA LYS A 222 -6.09 2.70 10.91
C LYS A 222 -5.46 3.18 12.22
N VAL A 223 -4.27 3.78 12.14
CA VAL A 223 -3.60 4.37 13.31
C VAL A 223 -4.43 5.52 13.86
N PHE A 224 -4.98 6.39 13.00
CA PHE A 224 -5.77 7.54 13.43
C PHE A 224 -7.12 7.12 14.00
N GLN A 225 -7.75 6.10 13.41
CA GLN A 225 -8.91 5.45 14.01
C GLN A 225 -8.60 4.97 15.44
N ARG A 226 -7.47 4.27 15.63
CA ARG A 226 -7.04 3.80 16.95
C ARG A 226 -6.75 4.94 17.93
N VAL A 227 -6.13 6.02 17.46
CA VAL A 227 -5.87 7.22 18.27
C VAL A 227 -7.17 7.91 18.65
N TRP A 228 -8.16 7.94 17.75
CA TRP A 228 -9.48 8.49 18.05
C TRP A 228 -10.22 7.70 19.13
N GLU A 229 -10.16 6.37 19.03
CA GLU A 229 -10.77 5.43 20.00
C GLU A 229 -10.11 5.57 21.37
N LEU A 230 -8.77 5.63 21.41
CA LEU A 230 -7.98 5.73 22.66
C LEU A 230 -7.64 7.17 23.10
N LYS A 231 -8.31 8.19 22.58
CA LYS A 231 -7.88 9.60 22.78
C LYS A 231 -7.89 10.04 24.24
N GLU A 232 -8.79 9.49 25.06
CA GLU A 232 -8.88 9.82 26.49
C GLU A 232 -7.78 9.11 27.27
N GLU A 233 -7.55 7.82 27.01
CA GLU A 233 -6.47 7.02 27.58
C GLU A 233 -5.09 7.61 27.24
N ILE A 234 -4.90 8.03 25.98
CA ILE A 234 -3.67 8.72 25.53
C ILE A 234 -3.48 10.01 26.32
N ARG A 235 -4.54 10.82 26.49
CA ARG A 235 -4.47 12.08 27.25
C ARG A 235 -4.07 11.81 28.70
N THR A 236 -4.78 10.92 29.39
CA THR A 236 -4.49 10.58 30.79
C THR A 236 -3.09 10.00 30.98
N PHE A 237 -2.66 9.13 30.08
CA PHE A 237 -1.31 8.58 30.14
C PHE A 237 -0.23 9.66 29.98
N LEU A 238 -0.37 10.55 29.00
CA LEU A 238 0.58 11.65 28.78
C LEU A 238 0.59 12.67 29.93
N GLU A 239 -0.55 12.91 30.58
CA GLU A 239 -0.65 13.72 31.80
C GLU A 239 0.12 13.07 32.96
N SER A 240 -0.05 11.76 33.18
CA SER A 240 0.68 11.02 34.24
C SER A 240 2.20 11.03 34.04
N GLU A 241 2.64 11.11 32.78
CA GLU A 241 4.04 11.20 32.39
C GLU A 241 4.59 12.64 32.41
N GLY A 242 3.76 13.65 32.71
CA GLY A 242 4.13 15.06 32.71
C GLY A 242 4.43 15.62 31.31
N LYS A 243 3.86 15.02 30.25
CA LYS A 243 4.13 15.37 28.85
C LYS A 243 2.98 16.12 28.16
N SER A 244 1.92 16.47 28.88
CA SER A 244 0.73 17.12 28.31
C SER A 244 1.06 18.39 27.50
N ASP A 245 2.03 19.20 27.94
CA ASP A 245 2.42 20.45 27.27
C ASP A 245 3.09 20.23 25.90
N GLU A 246 3.59 19.01 25.62
CA GLU A 246 4.16 18.66 24.31
C GLU A 246 3.08 18.40 23.24
N PHE A 247 1.82 18.24 23.66
CA PHE A 247 0.68 17.88 22.81
C PHE A 247 -0.54 18.80 23.02
N PRO A 248 -0.40 20.13 22.83
CA PRO A 248 -1.49 21.08 23.05
C PRO A 248 -2.73 20.78 22.19
N GLU A 249 -2.56 20.13 21.04
CA GLU A 249 -3.65 19.72 20.15
C GLU A 249 -4.64 18.73 20.81
N LEU A 250 -4.18 17.92 21.78
CA LEU A 250 -5.04 16.99 22.52
C LEU A 250 -5.98 17.69 23.51
N SER A 251 -5.89 19.01 23.65
CA SER A 251 -6.80 19.84 24.43
C SER A 251 -7.62 20.80 23.55
N ASP A 252 -7.38 20.84 22.24
CA ASP A 252 -8.07 21.74 21.30
C ASP A 252 -9.26 21.05 20.62
N GLN A 253 -10.47 21.48 20.98
CA GLN A 253 -11.71 20.96 20.41
C GLN A 253 -11.85 21.22 18.91
N ASN A 254 -11.32 22.33 18.39
CA ASN A 254 -11.34 22.59 16.95
C ASN A 254 -10.42 21.61 16.23
N TRP A 255 -9.26 21.32 16.81
CA TRP A 255 -8.36 20.31 16.26
C TRP A 255 -9.01 18.93 16.25
N PHE A 256 -9.75 18.55 17.30
CA PHE A 256 -10.49 17.27 17.29
C PHE A 256 -11.56 17.18 16.21
N CYS A 257 -12.19 18.30 15.82
CA CYS A 257 -13.10 18.32 14.67
C CYS A 257 -12.38 17.97 13.37
N ASP A 258 -11.24 18.61 13.12
CA ASP A 258 -10.42 18.33 11.93
C ASP A 258 -9.82 16.91 11.98
N PHE A 259 -9.45 16.43 13.17
CA PHE A 259 -8.97 15.06 13.38
C PHE A 259 -10.06 14.03 13.12
N ALA A 260 -11.27 14.24 13.63
CA ALA A 260 -12.43 13.37 13.37
C ALA A 260 -12.74 13.28 11.87
N PHE A 261 -12.73 14.41 11.17
CA PHE A 261 -12.86 14.45 9.72
C PHE A 261 -11.76 13.66 9.02
N ALA A 262 -10.49 13.82 9.44
CA ALA A 262 -9.35 13.12 8.87
C ALA A 262 -9.44 11.60 9.06
N VAL A 263 -9.90 11.14 10.24
CA VAL A 263 -10.15 9.73 10.53
C VAL A 263 -11.16 9.15 9.54
N ASP A 264 -12.30 9.82 9.37
CA ASP A 264 -13.37 9.36 8.49
C ASP A 264 -12.95 9.37 7.00
N ILE A 265 -12.31 10.43 6.51
CA ILE A 265 -11.88 10.51 5.11
C ILE A 265 -10.79 9.48 4.80
N PHE A 266 -9.85 9.23 5.72
CA PHE A 266 -8.85 8.18 5.55
C PHE A 266 -9.47 6.78 5.57
N SER A 267 -10.55 6.56 6.31
CA SER A 267 -11.31 5.31 6.24
C SER A 267 -11.89 5.08 4.84
N HIS A 268 -12.56 6.10 4.27
CA HIS A 268 -13.10 6.04 2.91
C HIS A 268 -12.02 5.80 1.84
N MET A 269 -10.86 6.44 2.00
CA MET A 269 -9.73 6.22 1.10
C MET A 269 -9.17 4.79 1.24
N ASN A 270 -9.03 4.29 2.46
CA ASN A 270 -8.59 2.91 2.69
C ASN A 270 -9.58 1.89 2.09
N GLU A 271 -10.89 2.16 2.11
CA GLU A 271 -11.88 1.32 1.40
C GLU A 271 -11.66 1.33 -0.12
N LEU A 272 -11.41 2.50 -0.72
CA LEU A 272 -11.08 2.59 -2.15
C LEU A 272 -9.82 1.76 -2.43
N ASN A 273 -8.77 1.96 -1.65
CA ASN A 273 -7.51 1.28 -1.84
C ASN A 273 -7.63 -0.26 -1.83
N VAL A 274 -8.39 -0.82 -0.88
CA VAL A 274 -8.67 -2.25 -0.82
C VAL A 274 -9.40 -2.72 -2.09
N LYS A 275 -10.32 -1.92 -2.65
CA LYS A 275 -11.04 -2.22 -3.90
C LYS A 275 -10.18 -2.06 -5.17
N LEU A 276 -9.01 -1.44 -5.07
CA LEU A 276 -8.05 -1.33 -6.15
C LEU A 276 -7.01 -2.46 -6.11
N GLN A 277 -7.06 -3.32 -5.10
CA GLN A 277 -6.13 -4.42 -4.85
C GLN A 277 -6.83 -5.76 -4.90
N GLY A 278 -6.02 -6.81 -5.11
CA GLY A 278 -6.47 -8.19 -5.12
C GLY A 278 -6.46 -8.79 -6.52
N LYS A 279 -6.70 -10.10 -6.55
CA LYS A 279 -6.77 -10.88 -7.80
C LYS A 279 -8.04 -10.53 -8.57
N ASP A 280 -8.04 -10.87 -9.86
CA ASP A 280 -9.22 -10.82 -10.73
C ASP A 280 -9.81 -9.41 -10.92
N HIS A 281 -9.03 -8.37 -10.66
CA HIS A 281 -9.41 -7.00 -10.98
C HIS A 281 -8.95 -6.65 -12.40
N PHE A 282 -9.90 -6.17 -13.19
CA PHE A 282 -9.61 -5.52 -14.45
C PHE A 282 -9.64 -4.01 -14.29
N VAL A 283 -9.04 -3.34 -15.25
CA VAL A 283 -8.95 -1.89 -15.30
C VAL A 283 -10.28 -1.18 -15.34
N HIS A 284 -11.27 -1.75 -16.02
CA HIS A 284 -12.61 -1.17 -16.04
C HIS A 284 -13.27 -1.22 -14.65
N ASN A 285 -12.96 -2.23 -13.82
CA ASN A 285 -13.41 -2.28 -12.42
C ASN A 285 -12.73 -1.18 -11.60
N MET A 286 -11.40 -1.04 -11.73
CA MET A 286 -10.62 0.00 -11.04
C MET A 286 -11.10 1.41 -11.42
N TYR A 287 -11.30 1.65 -12.72
CA TYR A 287 -11.85 2.91 -13.24
C TYR A 287 -13.23 3.21 -12.65
N THR A 288 -14.12 2.22 -12.63
CA THR A 288 -15.46 2.35 -12.04
C THR A 288 -15.38 2.68 -10.55
N ASN A 289 -14.50 2.01 -9.79
CA ASN A 289 -14.30 2.27 -8.36
C ASN A 289 -13.80 3.70 -8.11
N VAL A 290 -12.80 4.15 -8.87
CA VAL A 290 -12.29 5.53 -8.79
C VAL A 290 -13.37 6.54 -9.15
N ARG A 291 -14.13 6.32 -10.24
CA ARG A 291 -15.21 7.22 -10.66
C ARG A 291 -16.30 7.31 -9.59
N ALA A 292 -16.71 6.17 -9.05
CA ALA A 292 -17.68 6.12 -7.96
C ALA A 292 -17.16 6.88 -6.71
N PHE A 293 -15.87 6.73 -6.39
CA PHE A 293 -15.25 7.47 -5.29
C PHE A 293 -15.24 8.98 -5.53
N LYS A 294 -14.91 9.44 -6.74
CA LYS A 294 -15.02 10.87 -7.11
C LYS A 294 -16.44 11.39 -6.90
N SER A 295 -17.47 10.64 -7.31
CA SER A 295 -18.87 11.00 -7.06
C SER A 295 -19.22 11.02 -5.56
N LYS A 296 -18.69 10.08 -4.76
CA LYS A 296 -18.84 10.09 -3.30
C LYS A 296 -18.25 11.34 -2.67
N LEU A 297 -17.05 11.76 -3.09
CA LEU A 297 -16.41 12.98 -2.59
C LEU A 297 -17.25 14.23 -2.86
N THR A 298 -17.85 14.34 -4.05
CA THR A 298 -18.81 15.42 -4.36
C THR A 298 -20.03 15.38 -3.43
N LEU A 299 -20.58 14.18 -3.17
CA LEU A 299 -21.68 14.01 -2.24
C LEU A 299 -21.30 14.42 -0.81
N PHE A 300 -20.12 13.97 -0.34
CA PHE A 300 -19.59 14.26 0.98
C PHE A 300 -19.42 15.76 1.19
N SER A 301 -18.79 16.45 0.24
CA SER A 301 -18.61 17.91 0.29
C SER A 301 -19.95 18.65 0.42
N ARG A 302 -20.96 18.25 -0.37
CA ARG A 302 -22.31 18.83 -0.30
C ARG A 302 -22.99 18.57 1.05
N GLN A 303 -22.89 17.35 1.57
CA GLN A 303 -23.52 17.00 2.85
C GLN A 303 -22.86 17.70 4.04
N VAL A 304 -21.53 17.73 4.09
CA VAL A 304 -20.77 18.45 5.14
C VAL A 304 -21.11 19.94 5.12
N SER A 305 -21.21 20.55 3.92
CA SER A 305 -21.65 21.95 3.77
C SER A 305 -23.06 22.19 4.32
N ASN A 306 -23.94 21.19 4.21
CA ASN A 306 -25.29 21.20 4.76
C ASN A 306 -25.38 20.69 6.21
N LYS A 307 -24.24 20.55 6.91
CA LYS A 307 -24.15 20.03 8.29
C LYS A 307 -24.71 18.61 8.45
N SER A 308 -24.71 17.82 7.39
CA SER A 308 -25.04 16.40 7.41
C SER A 308 -23.75 15.58 7.43
N PHE A 309 -23.57 14.80 8.49
CA PHE A 309 -22.38 13.99 8.74
C PHE A 309 -22.64 12.48 8.60
N ALA A 310 -23.64 12.10 7.80
CA ALA A 310 -24.07 10.70 7.66
C ALA A 310 -22.95 9.74 7.20
N HIS A 311 -21.94 10.25 6.50
CA HIS A 311 -20.77 9.48 6.05
C HIS A 311 -19.50 9.76 6.88
N PHE A 312 -19.63 10.51 7.97
CA PHE A 312 -18.54 10.92 8.85
C PHE A 312 -18.92 10.57 10.30
N PRO A 313 -18.94 9.27 10.65
CA PRO A 313 -19.42 8.81 11.96
C PRO A 313 -18.58 9.39 13.10
N THR A 314 -17.26 9.48 12.94
CA THR A 314 -16.36 10.06 13.93
C THR A 314 -16.70 11.53 14.16
N LEU A 315 -16.84 12.30 13.08
CA LEU A 315 -17.21 13.71 13.15
C LEU A 315 -18.64 13.90 13.70
N ALA A 316 -19.56 12.99 13.42
CA ALA A 316 -20.93 13.04 13.90
C ALA A 316 -21.05 12.85 15.43
N THR A 317 -20.05 12.23 16.08
CA THR A 317 -20.02 12.11 17.54
C THR A 317 -19.69 13.42 18.25
N LEU A 318 -19.11 14.39 17.55
CA LEU A 318 -18.80 15.71 18.11
C LEU A 318 -20.06 16.60 18.08
N ASP A 319 -20.46 17.09 19.25
CA ASP A 319 -21.72 17.83 19.45
C ASP A 319 -21.82 19.08 18.52
N PRO A 320 -22.90 19.23 17.72
CA PRO A 320 -23.12 20.41 16.87
C PRO A 320 -23.19 21.77 17.59
N PHE A 321 -23.30 21.78 18.93
CA PHE A 321 -23.56 22.98 19.73
C PHE A 321 -22.35 23.70 20.32
N SER A 322 -21.12 23.17 20.22
CA SER A 322 -19.89 23.89 20.62
C SER A 322 -19.46 24.97 19.61
N ARG A 323 -20.23 25.17 18.54
CA ARG A 323 -20.01 26.16 17.47
C ARG A 323 -20.22 27.60 17.97
N SER A 324 -19.35 28.09 18.83
CA SER A 324 -19.27 29.51 19.16
C SER A 324 -17.85 30.05 19.03
N SER A 325 -17.78 31.21 18.39
CA SER A 325 -16.62 32.10 18.22
C SER A 325 -15.70 31.84 17.01
N THR A 326 -16.10 32.43 15.89
CA THR A 326 -15.30 33.41 15.13
C THR A 326 -13.77 33.31 15.22
N ARG A 327 -13.18 32.62 14.24
CA ARG A 327 -12.11 33.23 13.45
C ARG A 327 -12.56 33.26 12.00
N SER A 328 -12.26 34.38 11.34
CA SER A 328 -12.60 34.67 9.96
C SER A 328 -12.49 33.42 9.10
N ARG A 329 -13.56 33.12 8.37
CA ARG A 329 -13.51 32.29 7.17
C ARG A 329 -12.38 32.83 6.28
N SER A 330 -11.16 32.34 6.44
CA SER A 330 -10.46 31.83 5.28
C SER A 330 -11.35 30.69 4.84
N THR A 331 -12.22 31.01 3.89
CA THR A 331 -12.85 30.03 3.04
C THR A 331 -11.71 29.18 2.52
N VAL A 332 -11.36 28.10 3.23
CA VAL A 332 -10.92 26.91 2.55
C VAL A 332 -12.19 26.48 1.84
N VAL A 333 -12.41 27.07 0.67
CA VAL A 333 -13.12 26.41 -0.39
C VAL A 333 -12.38 25.10 -0.48
N TRP A 334 -12.92 24.04 0.12
CA TRP A 334 -12.44 22.69 -0.07
C TRP A 334 -12.81 22.37 -1.51
N ASP A 335 -11.98 22.89 -2.42
CA ASP A 335 -12.19 22.76 -3.83
C ASP A 335 -11.84 21.31 -4.18
N CYS A 336 -12.84 20.44 -4.09
CA CYS A 336 -12.74 19.07 -4.59
C CYS A 336 -12.42 19.04 -6.10
N THR A 337 -12.36 20.18 -6.80
CA THR A 337 -11.84 20.23 -8.17
C THR A 337 -10.35 19.86 -8.26
N ASP A 338 -9.56 19.98 -7.19
CA ASP A 338 -8.15 19.50 -7.22
C ASP A 338 -8.03 17.97 -7.21
N LEU A 339 -9.10 17.24 -6.84
CA LEU A 339 -9.21 15.78 -7.04
C LEU A 339 -9.71 15.44 -8.45
N THR A 340 -10.19 16.42 -9.21
CA THR A 340 -10.64 16.24 -10.60
C THR A 340 -9.50 16.36 -11.62
N THR A 341 -8.43 17.09 -11.29
CA THR A 341 -7.24 17.31 -12.14
C THR A 341 -6.17 16.22 -12.04
N ALA A 342 -6.32 15.25 -11.14
CA ALA A 342 -5.53 14.02 -11.18
C ALA A 342 -6.02 13.15 -12.36
N SER A 343 -5.34 13.29 -13.50
CA SER A 343 -5.41 12.38 -14.65
C SER A 343 -4.95 10.99 -14.20
N ILE A 344 -5.89 10.14 -13.80
CA ILE A 344 -5.64 8.72 -13.56
C ILE A 344 -5.66 8.06 -14.94
N SER A 345 -4.48 7.91 -15.53
CA SER A 345 -4.27 7.14 -16.75
C SER A 345 -4.44 5.65 -16.40
N VAL A 346 -5.63 5.10 -16.65
CA VAL A 346 -5.92 3.68 -16.43
C VAL A 346 -5.96 2.95 -17.79
N ILE A 347 -4.90 2.21 -18.14
CA ILE A 347 -4.91 1.27 -19.29
C ILE A 347 -4.02 0.04 -19.02
N PHE A 348 -4.42 -0.89 -18.18
CA PHE A 348 -4.01 -2.30 -18.37
C PHE A 348 -5.01 -2.96 -19.31
N ILE A 349 -4.47 -3.65 -20.31
CA ILE A 349 -5.20 -4.58 -21.18
C ILE A 349 -5.77 -5.72 -20.34
#